data_AF-A0ABD6F2Z3-F1
#
_entry.id   AF-A0ABD6F2Z3-F1
#
_cell.length_a   1.000
_cell.length_b   1.000
_cell.length_c   1.000
_cell.angle_alpha   90.00
_cell.angle_beta   90.00
_cell.angle_gamma   90.00
#
_symmetry.space_group_name_H-M   'P 1'
#
loop_
_entity.id
_entity.type
_entity.pdbx_description
1 polymer ?
#
loop_
_entity_poly.entity_id
_entity_poly.type
_entity_poly.pdbx_seq_one_letter_code
_entity_poly.pdbx_strand_id
1 'polypeptide(L)'
;MLALLFLLAMIFDTGELSIATVKAKVGEPATLTLGGEIEEWQRILENGSAQRIKKCTGSMQPPACNTWLNIEGDVGGSGAIIKDNGDLYIESVKLEDAGFYESPQAKGTLKETPDGETYHIDAPVINLVVVQN
;
A
#
# COMPACT_ATOMS: atom_id res chain seq x y z
N MET A 1 13.04 4.56 50.70
CA MET A 1 12.86 5.92 50.14
C MET A 1 14.24 6.36 49.69
N LEU A 2 14.62 6.42 48.42
CA LEU A 2 13.96 7.13 47.32
C LEU A 2 14.66 6.75 45.98
N ALA A 3 14.98 5.47 45.75
CA ALA A 3 15.79 5.05 44.57
C ALA A 3 15.07 4.04 43.66
N LEU A 4 13.75 4.00 43.75
CA LEU A 4 12.88 3.12 42.95
C LEU A 4 11.76 4.03 42.45
N LEU A 5 11.83 4.51 41.19
CA LEU A 5 10.70 5.00 40.37
C LEU A 5 11.11 5.87 39.15
N PHE A 6 12.41 6.08 38.86
CA PHE A 6 12.80 7.07 37.83
C PHE A 6 13.21 6.52 36.45
N LEU A 7 13.20 5.21 36.17
CA LEU A 7 13.82 4.68 34.95
C LEU A 7 13.03 3.56 34.26
N LEU A 8 11.71 3.71 34.12
CA LEU A 8 10.90 2.83 33.27
C LEU A 8 9.81 3.62 32.55
N ALA A 9 10.24 4.42 31.59
CA ALA A 9 9.39 4.89 30.50
C ALA A 9 10.27 5.10 29.26
N MET A 10 10.86 4.01 28.75
CA MET A 10 11.19 3.97 27.33
C MET A 10 9.85 3.93 26.61
N ILE A 11 9.35 5.11 26.25
CA ILE A 11 8.26 5.27 25.30
C ILE A 11 8.85 4.79 23.98
N PHE A 12 8.65 3.51 23.67
CA PHE A 12 8.82 3.05 22.30
C PHE A 12 7.74 3.78 21.52
N ASP A 13 8.17 4.78 20.74
CA ASP A 13 7.32 5.43 19.76
C ASP A 13 7.01 4.38 18.69
N THR A 14 6.01 3.54 18.96
CA THR A 14 5.53 2.57 17.97
C THR A 14 4.72 3.38 16.98
N GLY A 15 5.37 3.83 15.90
CA GLY A 15 4.69 4.41 14.75
C GLY A 15 3.61 3.43 14.29
N GLU A 16 2.35 3.78 14.54
CA GLU A 16 1.22 2.97 14.14
C GLU A 16 1.01 3.18 12.64
N LEU A 17 1.48 2.22 11.84
CA LEU A 17 1.16 2.19 10.42
C LEU A 17 -0.37 2.27 10.24
N SER A 18 -0.82 3.20 9.41
CA SER A 18 -2.24 3.28 9.02
C SER A 18 -2.56 2.19 7.99
N ILE A 19 -2.74 0.96 8.47
CA ILE A 19 -3.02 -0.21 7.63
C ILE A 19 -4.54 -0.40 7.48
N ALA A 20 -5.05 -0.30 6.25
CA ALA A 20 -6.39 -0.74 5.90
C ALA A 20 -6.36 -2.20 5.42
N THR A 21 -7.29 -3.04 5.87
CA THR A 21 -7.40 -4.42 5.37
C THR A 21 -8.52 -4.52 4.34
N VAL A 22 -8.18 -5.00 3.14
CA VAL A 22 -9.14 -5.30 2.07
C VAL A 22 -9.20 -6.81 1.90
N LYS A 23 -10.41 -7.39 1.95
CA LYS A 23 -10.62 -8.82 1.67
C LYS A 23 -11.12 -8.98 0.24
N ALA A 24 -10.46 -9.82 -0.54
CA ALA A 24 -10.84 -10.14 -1.91
C ALA A 24 -10.97 -11.65 -2.11
N LYS A 25 -11.82 -12.08 -3.04
CA LYS A 25 -12.02 -13.49 -3.36
C LYS A 25 -11.25 -13.88 -4.61
N VAL A 26 -10.71 -15.10 -4.62
CA VAL A 26 -10.06 -15.64 -5.82
C VAL A 26 -11.03 -15.63 -7.01
N GLY A 27 -10.56 -15.10 -8.15
CA GLY A 27 -11.30 -15.01 -9.40
C GLY A 27 -12.13 -13.74 -9.56
N GLU A 28 -12.51 -13.07 -8.46
CA GLU A 28 -13.26 -11.82 -8.49
C GLU A 28 -12.32 -10.61 -8.66
N PRO A 29 -12.80 -9.49 -9.24
CA PRO A 29 -12.03 -8.27 -9.30
C PRO A 29 -11.89 -7.60 -7.93
N ALA A 30 -10.80 -6.86 -7.73
CA ALA A 30 -10.61 -6.00 -6.56
C ALA A 30 -10.17 -4.59 -6.97
N THR A 31 -10.56 -3.60 -6.18
CA THR A 31 -10.11 -2.20 -6.33
C THR A 31 -9.49 -1.74 -5.01
N LEU A 32 -8.25 -1.25 -5.06
CA LEU A 32 -7.54 -0.68 -3.92
C LEU A 32 -7.44 0.83 -4.10
N THR A 33 -7.75 1.57 -3.04
CA THR A 33 -7.83 3.04 -3.06
C THR A 33 -7.05 3.61 -1.88
N LEU A 34 -5.99 4.37 -2.17
CA LEU A 34 -5.27 5.19 -1.18
C LEU A 34 -5.74 6.65 -1.17
N GLY A 35 -6.54 7.04 -2.17
CA GLY A 35 -6.94 8.43 -2.43
C GLY A 35 -5.89 9.23 -3.20
N GLY A 36 -6.33 10.29 -3.87
CA GLY A 36 -5.49 11.13 -4.73
C GLY A 36 -5.18 10.52 -6.09
N GLU A 37 -4.48 11.28 -6.95
CA GLU A 37 -4.11 10.87 -8.31
C GLU A 37 -2.82 10.04 -8.29
N ILE A 38 -2.92 8.79 -7.83
CA ILE A 38 -1.79 7.85 -7.79
C ILE A 38 -1.45 7.36 -9.21
N GLU A 39 -0.17 7.39 -9.56
CA GLU A 39 0.37 6.93 -10.84
C GLU A 39 1.35 5.76 -10.68
N GLU A 40 1.85 5.50 -9.47
CA GLU A 40 2.74 4.39 -9.15
C GLU A 40 2.25 3.68 -7.89
N TRP A 41 2.14 2.36 -7.97
CA TRP A 41 1.86 1.49 -6.84
C TRP A 41 3.04 0.54 -6.61
N GLN A 42 3.25 0.18 -5.35
CA GLN A 42 4.24 -0.80 -4.92
C GLN A 42 3.53 -1.86 -4.07
N ARG A 43 4.03 -3.10 -4.14
CA ARG A 43 3.54 -4.18 -3.30
C ARG A 43 4.65 -5.07 -2.79
N ILE A 44 4.44 -5.62 -1.60
CA ILE A 44 5.22 -6.71 -1.01
C ILE A 44 4.28 -7.89 -0.86
N LEU A 45 4.49 -8.92 -1.67
CA LEU A 45 3.69 -10.15 -1.64
C LEU A 45 4.03 -11.00 -0.41
N GLU A 46 3.15 -11.94 -0.03
CA GLU A 46 3.39 -12.84 1.10
C GLU A 46 4.70 -13.65 0.99
N ASN A 47 5.15 -13.93 -0.23
CA ASN A 47 6.44 -14.59 -0.47
C ASN A 47 7.66 -13.67 -0.31
N GLY A 48 7.47 -12.41 0.07
CA GLY A 48 8.51 -11.39 0.25
C GLY A 48 8.93 -10.65 -1.02
N SER A 49 8.34 -10.96 -2.18
CA SER A 49 8.70 -10.31 -3.44
C SER A 49 8.16 -8.88 -3.47
N ALA A 50 9.06 -7.92 -3.71
CA ALA A 50 8.72 -6.53 -3.94
C ALA A 50 8.48 -6.27 -5.44
N GLN A 51 7.38 -5.61 -5.78
CA GLN A 51 7.02 -5.28 -7.14
C GLN A 51 6.44 -3.87 -7.24
N ARG A 52 6.55 -3.25 -8.41
CA ARG A 52 5.95 -1.95 -8.71
C ARG A 52 5.20 -1.96 -10.03
N ILE A 53 4.19 -1.10 -10.14
CA ILE A 53 3.40 -0.91 -11.35
C ILE A 53 3.18 0.59 -11.57
N LYS A 54 3.21 1.01 -12.83
CA LYS A 54 3.01 2.41 -13.24
C LYS A 54 1.79 2.55 -14.13
N LYS A 55 1.08 3.66 -13.98
CA LYS A 55 -0.02 4.07 -14.84
C LYS A 55 0.51 4.33 -16.24
N CYS A 56 -0.24 3.90 -17.26
CA CYS A 56 0.12 4.22 -18.62
C CYS A 56 -0.14 5.71 -18.90
N THR A 57 0.86 6.40 -19.45
CA THR A 57 0.76 7.79 -19.89
C THR A 57 1.30 7.96 -21.30
N GLY A 58 0.64 8.80 -22.09
CA GLY A 58 1.06 9.11 -23.46
C GLY A 58 1.27 7.87 -24.34
N SER A 59 2.50 7.67 -24.80
CA SER A 59 2.90 6.57 -25.67
C SER A 59 3.43 5.33 -24.94
N MET A 60 3.39 5.30 -23.59
CA MET A 60 3.82 4.12 -22.84
C MET A 60 2.92 2.91 -23.16
N GLN A 61 3.56 1.76 -23.36
CA GLN A 61 2.88 0.49 -23.59
C GLN A 61 3.39 -0.56 -22.61
N PRO A 62 2.57 -1.60 -22.31
CA PRO A 62 3.07 -2.78 -21.60
C PRO A 62 4.33 -3.35 -22.28
N PRO A 63 5.33 -3.82 -21.50
CA PRO A 63 5.32 -3.99 -20.05
C PRO A 63 5.74 -2.74 -19.25
N ALA A 64 5.97 -1.59 -19.89
CA ALA A 64 6.46 -0.39 -19.19
C ALA A 64 5.40 0.25 -18.25
N CYS A 65 4.13 -0.09 -18.43
CA CYS A 65 3.00 0.35 -17.61
C CYS A 65 1.95 -0.77 -17.50
N ASN A 66 1.06 -0.69 -16.50
CA ASN A 66 0.01 -1.68 -16.20
C ASN A 66 0.52 -3.14 -16.13
N THR A 67 1.79 -3.32 -15.76
CA THR A 67 2.44 -4.60 -15.53
C THR A 67 3.26 -4.48 -14.26
N TRP A 68 3.23 -5.50 -13.41
CA TRP A 68 4.08 -5.56 -12.22
C TRP A 68 5.51 -5.91 -12.63
N LEU A 69 6.45 -5.09 -12.20
CA LEU A 69 7.88 -5.28 -12.42
C LEU A 69 8.58 -5.49 -11.07
N ASN A 70 9.51 -6.44 -11.01
CA ASN A 70 10.41 -6.57 -9.86
C ASN A 70 11.49 -5.46 -9.87
N ILE A 71 12.41 -5.51 -8.90
CA ILE A 71 13.51 -4.53 -8.80
C ILE A 71 14.50 -4.61 -9.99
N GLU A 72 14.62 -5.78 -10.61
CA GLU A 72 15.48 -6.04 -11.77
C GLU A 72 14.83 -5.57 -13.09
N GLY A 73 13.53 -5.27 -13.05
CA GLY A 73 12.75 -4.85 -14.22
C GLY A 73 12.04 -5.99 -14.94
N ASP A 74 12.10 -7.21 -14.42
CA ASP A 74 11.40 -8.36 -15.00
C ASP A 74 9.92 -8.37 -14.63
N VAL A 75 9.12 -8.98 -15.50
CA VAL A 75 7.67 -9.13 -15.29
C VAL A 75 7.40 -10.05 -14.10
N GLY A 76 6.86 -9.47 -13.03
CA GLY A 76 6.46 -10.17 -11.82
C GLY A 76 4.97 -10.49 -11.74
N GLY A 77 4.15 -9.94 -12.64
CA GLY A 77 2.69 -10.16 -12.68
C GLY A 77 1.97 -9.26 -13.68
N SER A 78 0.73 -9.63 -14.02
CA SER A 78 -0.15 -8.89 -14.93
C SER A 78 -1.61 -8.98 -14.47
N GLY A 79 -2.53 -8.33 -15.20
CA GLY A 79 -3.96 -8.31 -14.83
C GLY A 79 -4.31 -7.23 -13.80
N ALA A 80 -3.46 -6.21 -13.65
CA ALA A 80 -3.73 -5.04 -12.85
C ALA A 80 -3.57 -3.77 -13.69
N ILE A 81 -4.42 -2.77 -13.46
CA ILE A 81 -4.34 -1.45 -14.09
C ILE A 81 -4.47 -0.37 -13.03
N ILE A 82 -3.80 0.75 -13.24
CA ILE A 82 -4.06 1.96 -12.46
C ILE A 82 -5.07 2.80 -13.23
N LYS A 83 -6.23 3.04 -12.63
CA LYS A 83 -7.33 3.83 -13.20
C LYS A 83 -6.99 5.32 -13.20
N ASP A 84 -7.81 6.11 -13.89
CA ASP A 84 -7.55 7.54 -14.02
C ASP A 84 -7.56 8.30 -12.69
N ASN A 85 -8.41 7.86 -11.77
CA ASN A 85 -8.51 8.38 -10.42
C ASN A 85 -7.43 7.85 -9.45
N GLY A 86 -6.46 7.08 -9.94
CA GLY A 86 -5.36 6.52 -9.15
C GLY A 86 -5.65 5.19 -8.46
N ASP A 87 -6.87 4.68 -8.56
CA ASP A 87 -7.22 3.37 -7.99
C ASP A 87 -6.47 2.24 -8.71
N LEU A 88 -5.95 1.29 -7.94
CA LEU A 88 -5.41 0.05 -8.48
C LEU A 88 -6.53 -0.97 -8.63
N TYR A 89 -6.80 -1.36 -9.87
CA TYR A 89 -7.78 -2.38 -10.21
C TYR A 89 -7.09 -3.68 -10.60
N ILE A 90 -7.40 -4.77 -9.89
CA ILE A 90 -6.97 -6.13 -10.21
C ILE A 90 -8.17 -6.84 -10.83
N GLU A 91 -8.03 -7.28 -12.09
CA GLU A 91 -9.14 -7.82 -12.88
C GLU A 91 -9.67 -9.15 -12.35
N SER A 92 -8.77 -10.05 -11.98
CA SER A 92 -9.11 -11.34 -11.41
C SER A 92 -8.07 -11.71 -10.35
N VAL A 93 -8.46 -11.59 -9.08
CA VAL A 93 -7.57 -11.78 -7.94
C VAL A 93 -7.11 -13.24 -7.85
N LYS A 94 -5.83 -13.43 -7.59
CA LYS A 94 -5.22 -14.72 -7.32
C LYS A 94 -4.70 -14.78 -5.88
N LEU A 95 -4.47 -15.98 -5.36
CA LEU A 95 -3.85 -16.14 -4.04
C LEU A 95 -2.50 -15.43 -3.93
N GLU A 96 -1.70 -15.47 -5.00
CA GLU A 96 -0.39 -14.83 -5.09
C GLU A 96 -0.44 -13.29 -5.05
N ASP A 97 -1.61 -12.68 -5.19
CA ASP A 97 -1.77 -11.23 -5.06
C ASP A 97 -1.86 -10.78 -3.59
N ALA A 98 -1.98 -11.70 -2.63
CA ALA A 98 -2.01 -11.35 -1.21
C ALA A 98 -0.71 -10.64 -0.78
N GLY A 99 -0.84 -9.58 0.01
CA GLY A 99 0.30 -8.79 0.47
C GLY A 99 -0.04 -7.35 0.84
N PHE A 100 1.02 -6.56 1.08
CA PHE A 100 0.92 -5.14 1.41
C PHE A 100 1.08 -4.30 0.15
N TYR A 101 0.22 -3.29 -0.01
CA TYR A 101 0.16 -2.39 -1.14
C TYR A 101 0.26 -0.95 -0.65
N GLU A 102 1.11 -0.17 -1.30
CA GLU A 102 1.36 1.23 -0.97
C GLU A 102 1.68 2.03 -2.23
N SER A 103 1.88 3.34 -2.05
CA SER A 103 2.36 4.20 -3.12
C SER A 103 3.38 5.21 -2.59
N PRO A 104 4.49 5.44 -3.31
CA PRO A 104 5.43 6.52 -2.97
C PRO A 104 4.81 7.93 -3.11
N GLN A 105 3.67 8.05 -3.80
CA GLN A 105 2.94 9.31 -3.95
C GLN A 105 1.93 9.55 -2.82
N ALA A 106 1.51 8.49 -2.12
CA ALA A 106 0.65 8.62 -0.96
C ALA A 106 1.47 9.19 0.21
N LYS A 107 1.03 10.33 0.75
CA LYS A 107 1.71 10.99 1.87
C LYS A 107 0.85 10.96 3.11
N GLY A 108 1.52 10.84 4.25
CA GLY A 108 0.91 11.12 5.55
C GLY A 108 0.42 12.57 5.65
N THR A 109 -0.50 12.83 6.57
CA THR A 109 -1.06 14.16 6.80
C THR A 109 -0.81 14.61 8.22
N LEU A 110 -0.57 15.90 8.41
CA LEU A 110 -0.60 16.53 9.72
C LEU A 110 -2.02 16.96 10.01
N LYS A 111 -2.54 16.60 11.17
CA LYS A 111 -3.82 17.11 11.66
C LYS A 111 -3.60 17.88 12.95
N GLU A 112 -4.15 19.07 12.99
CA GLU A 112 -4.22 19.90 14.17
C GLU A 112 -5.56 19.63 14.88
N THR A 113 -5.51 19.40 16.18
CA THR A 113 -6.69 19.29 17.03
C THR A 113 -7.23 20.69 17.37
N PRO A 114 -8.49 20.83 17.81
CA PRO A 114 -9.06 22.13 18.19
C PRO A 114 -8.29 22.88 19.29
N ASP A 115 -7.52 22.17 20.10
CA ASP A 115 -6.64 22.68 21.16
C ASP A 115 -5.20 22.97 20.69
N GLY A 116 -4.90 22.80 19.40
CA GLY A 116 -3.63 23.19 18.78
C GLY A 116 -2.54 22.11 18.82
N GLU A 117 -2.84 20.90 19.30
CA GLU A 117 -1.91 19.78 19.21
C GLU A 117 -1.85 19.25 17.78
N THR A 118 -0.67 18.91 17.30
CA THR A 118 -0.50 18.32 15.97
C THR A 118 -0.19 16.83 16.10
N TYR A 119 -0.90 16.00 15.36
CA TYR A 119 -0.56 14.59 15.19
C TYR A 119 -0.27 14.27 13.73
N HIS A 120 0.68 13.35 13.55
CA HIS A 120 1.05 12.79 12.26
C HIS A 120 0.14 11.59 11.97
N ILE A 121 -0.46 11.58 10.80
CA ILE A 121 -1.08 10.39 10.21
C ILE A 121 -0.11 9.86 9.17
N ASP A 122 0.33 8.62 9.31
CA ASP A 122 1.23 7.99 8.36
C ASP A 122 0.59 7.79 6.97
N ALA A 123 1.44 7.58 5.96
CA ALA A 123 0.95 7.25 4.63
C ALA A 123 0.11 5.96 4.68
N PRO A 124 -1.01 5.90 3.95
CA PRO A 124 -1.89 4.73 3.98
C PRO A 124 -1.22 3.52 3.32
N VAL A 125 -1.37 2.35 3.95
CA VAL A 125 -0.95 1.04 3.43
C VAL A 125 -2.17 0.13 3.40
N ILE A 126 -2.32 -0.69 2.36
CA ILE A 126 -3.40 -1.67 2.24
C ILE A 126 -2.82 -3.08 2.43
N ASN A 127 -3.36 -3.84 3.38
CA ASN A 127 -3.17 -5.28 3.45
C ASN A 127 -4.28 -5.98 2.64
N LEU A 128 -3.93 -6.52 1.47
CA LEU A 128 -4.84 -7.33 0.66
C LEU A 128 -4.82 -8.77 1.14
N VAL A 129 -5.92 -9.21 1.73
CA VAL A 129 -6.13 -10.59 2.16
C VAL A 129 -6.99 -11.30 1.12
N VAL A 130 -6.48 -12.39 0.56
CA VAL A 130 -7.19 -13.18 -0.45
C VAL A 130 -7.83 -14.40 0.20
N VAL A 131 -9.12 -14.63 -0.05
CA VAL A 131 -9.87 -15.77 0.47
C VAL A 131 -10.33 -16.68 -0.67
N GLN A 132 -10.28 -18.00 -0.41
CA GLN A 132 -10.93 -18.98 -1.27
C GLN A 132 -12.40 -19.11 -0.86
N ASN A 133 -13.28 -19.39 -1.83
CA ASN A 133 -14.66 -19.79 -1.55
C ASN A 133 -14.72 -21.18 -0.93
#